data_AF-A0A6B2VB30-F1
#
_entry.id   AF-A0A6B2VB30-F1
#
_cell.length_a   1.000
_cell.length_b   1.000
_cell.length_c   1.000
_cell.angle_alpha   90.00
_cell.angle_beta   90.00
_cell.angle_gamma   90.00
#
_symmetry.space_group_name_H-M   'P 1'
#
loop_
_entity.id
_entity.type
_entity.pdbx_description
1 polymer ?
#
loop_
_entity_poly.entity_id
_entity_poly.type
_entity_poly.pdbx_seq_one_letter_code
_entity_poly.pdbx_strand_id
1 'polypeptide(L)' 'MIRYDALEALPVRGALPALDEALEGHGTAVLVAPPGTGKTTLVPLALAGLLGAGPARRVVVAEPR' A
#
# COMPACT_ATOMS: atom_id res chain seq x y z
N MET A 1 15.65 2.17 -11.91
CA MET A 1 15.18 3.47 -11.38
C MET A 1 13.71 3.32 -11.08
N ILE A 2 13.28 3.52 -9.83
CA ILE A 2 11.85 3.49 -9.49
C ILE A 2 11.22 4.76 -10.07
N ARG A 3 10.16 4.59 -10.86
CA ARG A 3 9.37 5.70 -11.42
C ARG A 3 8.35 6.16 -10.40
N TYR A 4 8.73 7.11 -9.55
CA TYR A 4 7.88 7.61 -8.48
C TYR A 4 6.60 8.26 -9.03
N ASP A 5 6.70 9.01 -10.13
CA ASP A 5 5.57 9.59 -10.88
C ASP A 5 4.47 8.55 -11.17
N ALA A 6 4.87 7.37 -11.62
CA ALA A 6 3.94 6.29 -11.94
C ALA A 6 3.27 5.72 -10.68
N LEU A 7 4.00 5.64 -9.56
CA LEU A 7 3.45 5.20 -8.28
C LEU A 7 2.47 6.23 -7.70
N GLU A 8 2.72 7.53 -7.92
CA GLU A 8 1.82 8.59 -7.48
C GLU A 8 0.48 8.58 -8.21
N ALA A 9 0.49 8.16 -9.47
CA ALA A 9 -0.70 8.08 -10.31
C ALA A 9 -1.57 6.82 -10.07
N LEU A 10 -1.13 5.87 -9.23
CA LEU A 10 -1.88 4.64 -9.02
C LEU A 10 -3.21 4.91 -8.28
N PRO A 11 -4.37 4.46 -8.80
CA PRO A 11 -5.67 4.74 -8.20
C PRO A 11 -5.80 4.32 -6.73
N VAL A 12 -5.13 3.24 -6.32
CA VAL A 12 -5.18 2.74 -4.93
C VAL A 12 -4.56 3.72 -3.92
N ARG A 13 -3.76 4.71 -4.36
CA ARG A 13 -3.13 5.71 -3.48
C ARG A 13 -4.16 6.46 -2.63
N GLY A 14 -5.33 6.75 -3.20
CA GLY A 14 -6.42 7.41 -2.48
C GLY A 14 -6.93 6.64 -1.25
N ALA A 15 -6.69 5.33 -1.19
CA ALA A 15 -7.10 4.47 -0.06
C ALA A 15 -6.06 4.40 1.07
N LEU A 16 -4.82 4.87 0.85
CA LEU A 16 -3.74 4.72 1.84
C LEU A 16 -4.03 5.41 3.18
N PRO A 17 -4.55 6.65 3.24
CA PRO A 17 -4.84 7.29 4.53
C PRO A 17 -5.84 6.51 5.39
N ALA A 18 -6.94 6.03 4.78
CA ALA A 18 -7.95 5.24 5.47
C ALA A 18 -7.43 3.84 5.86
N LEU A 19 -6.53 3.27 5.06
CA LEU A 19 -5.87 2.01 5.37
C LEU A 19 -4.93 2.15 6.59
N ASP A 20 -4.13 3.21 6.64
CA ASP A 20 -3.23 3.49 7.75
C ASP A 20 -4.02 3.70 9.05
N GLU A 21 -5.09 4.51 9.02
CA GLU A 21 -5.98 4.71 10.18
C GLU A 21 -6.59 3.40 10.68
N ALA A 22 -7.10 2.56 9.77
CA ALA A 22 -7.68 1.26 10.12
C ALA A 22 -6.65 0.33 10.77
N LEU A 23 -5.42 0.30 10.26
CA LEU A 23 -4.33 -0.51 10.79
C LEU A 23 -3.82 0.01 12.14
N GLU A 24 -3.73 1.32 12.34
CA GLU A 24 -3.35 1.92 13.62
C GLU A 24 -4.40 1.69 14.70
N GLY A 25 -5.69 1.81 14.37
CA GLY A 25 -6.78 1.63 15.32
C GLY A 25 -7.12 0.16 15.63
N HIS A 26 -7.20 -0.68 14.60
CA HIS A 26 -7.74 -2.05 14.72
C HIS A 26 -6.69 -3.14 14.48
N GLY A 27 -5.48 -2.79 14.07
CA GLY A 27 -4.42 -3.75 13.72
C GLY A 27 -4.68 -4.56 12.45
N THR A 28 -5.83 -4.39 11.80
CA THR A 28 -6.26 -5.15 10.63
C THR A 28 -7.14 -4.29 9.72
N ALA A 29 -7.11 -4.56 8.41
CA ALA A 29 -7.91 -3.85 7.44
C ALA A 29 -8.21 -4.73 6.22
N VAL A 30 -9.35 -4.49 5.58
CA VAL A 30 -9.71 -5.11 4.30
C VAL A 30 -9.75 -4.03 3.23
N LEU A 31 -8.84 -4.12 2.28
CA LEU A 31 -8.80 -3.22 1.13
C LEU A 31 -9.43 -3.90 -0.09
N VAL A 32 -10.56 -3.36 -0.55
CA VAL A 32 -11.19 -3.76 -1.81
C VAL A 32 -10.88 -2.69 -2.86
N ALA A 33 -10.28 -3.10 -3.97
CA ALA A 33 -10.02 -2.23 -5.11
C ALA A 33 -10.20 -3.03 -6.41
N PRO A 34 -10.71 -2.41 -7.49
CA PRO A 34 -10.77 -3.04 -8.80
C PRO A 34 -9.41 -3.60 -9.27
N PRO A 35 -9.40 -4.61 -10.16
CA PRO A 35 -8.17 -5.05 -10.82
C PRO A 35 -7.45 -3.90 -11.52
N GLY A 36 -6.12 -3.93 -11.55
CA GLY A 36 -5.31 -2.90 -12.21
C GLY A 36 -5.12 -1.58 -11.44
N THR A 37 -5.75 -1.41 -10.27
CA THR A 37 -5.61 -0.19 -9.44
C THR A 37 -4.25 -0.02 -8.75
N GLY A 38 -3.39 -1.03 -8.83
CA GLY A 38 -2.07 -1.01 -8.19
C GLY A 38 -2.05 -1.51 -6.75
N LYS A 39 -3.11 -2.17 -6.24
CA LYS A 39 -3.17 -2.68 -4.86
C LYS A 39 -1.98 -3.56 -4.45
N THR A 40 -1.50 -4.44 -5.33
CA THR A 40 -0.35 -5.32 -5.05
C THR A 40 0.98 -4.62 -5.30
N THR A 41 0.97 -3.49 -6.01
CA THR A 41 2.16 -2.71 -6.35
C THR A 41 2.48 -1.66 -5.29
N LEU A 42 1.50 -0.82 -4.93
CA LEU A 42 1.71 0.35 -4.08
C LEU A 42 1.58 0.02 -2.59
N VAL A 43 0.56 -0.75 -2.21
CA VAL A 43 0.20 -0.96 -0.80
C VAL A 43 1.34 -1.63 -0.01
N PRO A 44 1.99 -2.70 -0.50
CA PRO A 44 3.10 -3.30 0.23
C PRO A 44 4.27 -2.34 0.43
N LEU A 45 4.56 -1.46 -0.54
CA LEU A 45 5.62 -0.46 -0.45
C LEU A 45 5.28 0.63 0.57
N ALA A 46 4.03 1.09 0.58
CA ALA A 46 3.54 2.07 1.56
C ALA A 46 3.65 1.51 2.99
N LEU A 47 3.13 0.30 3.22
CA LEU A 47 3.18 -0.36 4.54
C LEU A 47 4.62 -0.69 4.99
N ALA A 48 5.52 -0.93 4.04
CA ALA A 48 6.94 -1.13 4.31
C ALA A 48 7.70 0.16 4.65
N GLY A 49 7.06 1.33 4.56
CA GLY A 49 7.69 2.63 4.81
C GLY A 49 8.60 3.10 3.67
N LEU A 50 8.48 2.55 2.46
CA LEU A 50 9.41 2.82 1.35
C LEU A 50 9.01 4.03 0.47
N LEU A 51 7.85 4.64 0.75
CA LEU A 51 7.29 5.75 -0.03
C LEU A 51 7.24 7.08 0.73
N GLY A 52 7.78 7.13 1.95
CA GLY A 52 7.75 8.32 2.80
C GLY A 52 8.83 8.29 3.87
N ALA A 53 8.67 9.09 4.92
CA ALA A 53 9.64 9.21 6.01
C ALA A 53 9.43 8.21 7.16
N GLY A 54 8.53 7.22 6.97
CA GLY A 54 8.24 6.20 7.99
C GLY A 54 9.42 5.23 8.17
N PRO A 55 9.48 4.52 9.32
CA PRO A 55 10.50 3.51 9.54
C PRO A 55 10.35 2.37 8.52
N ALA A 56 11.47 1.87 8.01
CA ALA A 56 11.47 0.70 7.13
C ALA A 56 10.96 -0.53 7.88
N ARG A 57 10.06 -1.30 7.26
CA ARG A 57 9.48 -2.52 7.81
C ARG A 57 9.55 -3.67 6.81
N ARG A 58 9.49 -4.90 7.32
CA ARG A 58 9.33 -6.08 6.47
C ARG A 58 7.86 -6.38 6.26
N VAL A 59 7.44 -6.45 5.00
CA VAL A 59 6.08 -6.83 4.60
C VAL A 59 6.12 -8.17 3.89
N VAL A 60 5.19 -9.06 4.24
CA VAL A 60 4.98 -10.34 3.56
C VAL A 60 3.70 -10.24 2.77
N VAL A 61 3.76 -10.59 1.48
CA VAL A 61 2.60 -10.65 0.59
C VAL A 61 2.34 -12.11 0.26
N ALA A 62 1.12 -12.57 0.53
CA ALA A 62 0.66 -13.89 0.14
C ALA A 62 -0.22 -13.77 -1.11
N GLU A 63 0.04 -14.60 -2.12
CA GLU A 63 -0.73 -14.66 -3.37
C GLU A 63 -1.25 -16.07 -3.59
N PRO A 64 -2.50 -16.25 -4.07
CA PRO A 64 -3.02 -17.56 -4.44
C PRO A 64 -2.23 -18.18 -5.60
N ARG A 65 -2.17 -19.51 -5.66
CA ARG A 65 -1.54 -20.29 -6.75
C ARG A 65 -2.52 -20.57 -7.88
#